data_AF-A0A158JM62-F1
#
_entry.id   AF-A0A158JM62-F1
#
_cell.length_a   1.000
_cell.length_b   1.000
_cell.length_c   1.000
_cell.angle_alpha   90.00
_cell.angle_beta   90.00
_cell.angle_gamma   90.00
#
_symmetry.space_group_name_H-M   'P 1'
#
loop_
_entity.id
_entity.type
_entity.pdbx_description
1 polymer ?
#
loop_
_entity_poly.entity_id
_entity_poly.type
_entity_poly.pdbx_seq_one_letter_code
_entity_poly.pdbx_strand_id
1 'polypeptide(L)'
;MVAAIAFGDALFVSSSSFDFAMTLVAAVVHLTLSVCFALMLALVVAQFKFDSSVPMASVVGAIFGLLLYVFNFYVVTRAFPWFAYARGWVTCLLNVAFGVIAAITYLRLARQHAAAAER
;
A
#
# COMPACT_ATOMS: atom_id res chain seq x y z
N MET A 1 9.61 -8.50 -7.98
CA MET A 1 8.17 -8.91 -7.97
C MET A 1 7.27 -7.89 -8.64
N VAL A 2 7.31 -6.62 -8.25
CA VAL A 2 6.35 -5.63 -8.78
C VAL A 2 6.52 -5.37 -10.29
N ALA A 3 7.75 -5.31 -10.81
CA ALA A 3 7.99 -5.13 -12.26
C ALA A 3 7.37 -6.22 -13.15
N ALA A 4 7.19 -7.43 -12.63
CA ALA A 4 6.57 -8.53 -13.38
C ALA A 4 5.07 -8.28 -13.65
N ILE A 5 4.44 -7.34 -12.95
CA ILE A 5 3.09 -6.86 -13.32
C ILE A 5 3.11 -6.24 -14.73
N ALA A 6 4.20 -5.56 -15.11
CA ALA A 6 4.34 -4.91 -16.41
C ALA A 6 4.97 -5.79 -17.48
N PHE A 7 5.97 -6.61 -17.13
CA PHE A 7 6.75 -7.40 -18.11
C PHE A 7 6.50 -8.92 -18.08
N GLY A 8 5.66 -9.42 -17.18
CA GLY A 8 5.37 -10.85 -17.06
C GLY A 8 6.43 -11.68 -16.33
N ASP A 9 6.31 -13.00 -16.43
CA ASP A 9 7.11 -14.01 -15.74
C ASP A 9 8.48 -14.29 -16.38
N ALA A 10 8.69 -13.90 -17.64
CA ALA A 10 9.97 -14.00 -18.34
C ALA A 10 11.15 -13.32 -17.59
N LEU A 11 10.86 -12.41 -16.66
CA LEU A 11 11.84 -11.73 -15.80
C LEU A 11 12.55 -12.66 -14.79
N PHE A 12 11.99 -13.83 -14.48
CA PHE A 12 12.62 -14.76 -13.53
C PHE A 12 13.69 -15.65 -14.19
N VAL A 13 13.85 -15.56 -15.51
CA VAL A 13 14.80 -16.37 -16.31
C VAL A 13 16.15 -15.65 -16.51
N SER A 14 16.21 -14.32 -16.38
CA SER A 14 17.46 -13.56 -16.52
C SER A 14 18.24 -13.50 -15.20
N SER A 15 19.26 -14.34 -15.07
CA SER A 15 20.19 -14.32 -13.94
C SER A 15 21.20 -13.16 -14.02
N SER A 16 21.41 -12.51 -12.88
CA SER A 16 22.66 -11.85 -12.41
C SER A 16 23.07 -10.45 -12.89
N SER A 17 22.18 -9.59 -13.39
CA SER A 17 22.52 -8.17 -13.56
C SER A 17 21.42 -7.26 -13.02
N PHE A 18 21.82 -6.22 -12.27
CA PHE A 18 20.90 -5.17 -11.83
C PHE A 18 20.35 -4.46 -13.06
N ASP A 19 19.05 -4.62 -13.32
CA ASP A 19 18.35 -3.93 -14.38
C ASP A 19 17.67 -2.67 -13.81
N PHE A 20 18.22 -1.52 -14.16
CA PHE A 20 17.70 -0.22 -13.74
C PHE A 20 16.28 0.04 -14.28
N ALA A 21 16.01 -0.33 -15.53
CA ALA A 21 14.70 -0.12 -16.14
C ALA A 21 13.63 -0.97 -15.44
N MET A 22 13.95 -2.23 -15.15
CA MET A 22 13.07 -3.11 -14.37
C MET A 22 12.84 -2.56 -12.97
N THR A 23 13.89 -2.08 -12.29
CA THR A 23 13.77 -1.49 -10.96
C THR A 23 12.89 -0.25 -10.96
N LEU A 24 13.05 0.62 -11.97
CA LEU A 24 12.24 1.82 -12.13
C LEU A 24 10.76 1.48 -12.37
N VAL A 25 10.46 0.52 -13.25
CA VAL A 25 9.07 0.08 -13.49
C VAL A 25 8.46 -0.56 -12.25
N ALA A 26 9.22 -1.38 -11.51
CA ALA A 26 8.77 -1.89 -10.22
C ALA A 26 8.41 -0.76 -9.26
N ALA A 27 9.26 0.26 -9.15
CA ALA A 27 9.04 1.40 -8.27
C ALA A 27 7.81 2.21 -8.68
N VAL A 28 7.65 2.51 -9.97
CA VAL A 28 6.48 3.24 -10.49
C VAL A 28 5.19 2.50 -10.17
N VAL A 29 5.10 1.21 -10.53
CA VAL A 29 3.90 0.41 -10.24
C VAL A 29 3.65 0.34 -8.73
N HIS A 30 4.69 0.13 -7.92
CA HIS A 30 4.55 0.06 -6.47
C HIS A 30 4.02 1.36 -5.86
N LEU A 31 4.55 2.51 -6.31
CA LEU A 31 4.14 3.83 -5.86
C LEU A 31 2.72 4.15 -6.32
N THR A 32 2.36 3.83 -7.57
CA THR A 32 0.99 4.01 -8.07
C THR A 32 -0.01 3.23 -7.22
N LEU A 33 0.22 1.94 -6.96
CA LEU A 33 -0.66 1.16 -6.09
C LEU A 33 -0.69 1.72 -4.67
N SER A 34 0.44 2.17 -4.13
CA SER A 34 0.50 2.77 -2.78
C SER A 34 -0.37 4.03 -2.69
N VAL A 35 -0.32 4.90 -3.70
CA VAL A 35 -1.17 6.10 -3.77
C VAL A 35 -2.64 5.69 -3.86
N CYS A 36 -3.00 4.76 -4.76
CA CYS A 36 -4.38 4.28 -4.90
C CYS A 36 -4.91 3.72 -3.58
N PHE A 37 -4.15 2.87 -2.88
CA PHE A 37 -4.56 2.30 -1.61
C PHE A 37 -4.64 3.31 -0.48
N ALA A 38 -3.73 4.28 -0.42
CA ALA A 38 -3.80 5.36 0.56
C ALA A 38 -5.05 6.24 0.33
N LEU A 39 -5.41 6.52 -0.92
CA LEU A 39 -6.65 7.23 -1.26
C LEU A 39 -7.89 6.41 -0.89
N MET A 40 -7.90 5.11 -1.16
CA MET A 40 -8.98 4.22 -0.73
C MET A 40 -9.15 4.24 0.80
N LEU A 41 -8.04 4.16 1.55
CA LEU A 41 -8.07 4.27 3.00
C LEU A 41 -8.61 5.64 3.46
N ALA A 42 -8.17 6.73 2.83
CA ALA A 42 -8.67 8.06 3.14
C ALA A 42 -10.19 8.16 2.95
N LEU A 43 -10.73 7.59 1.87
CA LEU A 43 -12.17 7.52 1.64
C LEU A 43 -12.90 6.71 2.72
N VAL A 44 -12.33 5.57 3.15
CA VAL A 44 -12.88 4.77 4.24
C VAL A 44 -12.90 5.58 5.55
N VAL A 45 -11.78 6.19 5.92
CA VAL A 45 -11.69 6.98 7.16
C VAL A 45 -12.67 8.16 7.13
N ALA A 46 -12.77 8.86 5.99
CA ALA A 46 -13.69 9.98 5.79
C ALA A 46 -15.16 9.55 5.92
N GLN A 47 -15.56 8.49 5.21
CA GLN A 47 -16.95 8.07 5.12
C GLN A 47 -17.50 7.55 6.45
N PHE A 48 -16.66 6.86 7.22
CA PHE A 48 -17.05 6.29 8.51
C PHE A 48 -16.73 7.19 9.71
N LYS A 49 -16.24 8.43 9.48
CA LYS A 49 -15.88 9.39 10.54
C LYS A 49 -14.90 8.82 11.58
N PHE A 50 -13.96 7.99 11.12
CA PHE A 50 -12.89 7.42 11.96
C PHE A 50 -11.77 8.43 12.24
N ASP A 51 -11.94 9.68 11.84
CA ASP A 51 -11.08 10.83 12.09
C ASP A 51 -11.21 11.41 13.51
N SER A 52 -12.05 10.78 14.35
CA SER A 52 -12.33 11.23 15.72
C SER A 52 -11.09 11.25 16.64
N SER A 53 -10.10 10.37 16.42
CA SER A 53 -8.86 10.35 17.19
C SER A 53 -7.71 9.66 16.45
N VAL A 54 -6.46 10.01 16.82
CA VAL A 54 -5.24 9.37 16.27
C VAL A 54 -5.21 7.86 16.54
N PRO A 55 -5.52 7.35 17.77
CA PRO A 55 -5.53 5.91 18.02
C PRO A 55 -6.55 5.16 17.15
N MET A 56 -7.76 5.72 16.98
CA MET A 56 -8.79 5.10 16.15
C MET A 56 -8.35 5.01 14.69
N ALA A 57 -7.83 6.11 14.13
CA ALA A 57 -7.30 6.14 12.76
C ALA A 57 -6.15 5.12 12.58
N SER A 58 -5.26 5.00 13.57
CA SER A 58 -4.18 4.01 13.54
C SER A 58 -4.69 2.57 13.53
N VAL A 59 -5.72 2.24 14.33
CA VAL A 59 -6.32 0.89 14.33
C VAL A 59 -6.98 0.58 12.98
N VAL A 60 -7.73 1.53 12.42
CA VAL A 60 -8.35 1.38 11.09
C VAL A 60 -7.28 1.20 10.01
N GLY A 61 -6.22 2.01 10.06
CA GLY A 61 -5.06 1.87 9.18
C GLY A 61 -4.37 0.51 9.30
N ALA A 62 -4.18 0.01 10.53
CA ALA A 62 -3.56 -1.30 10.77
C ALA A 62 -4.41 -2.44 10.21
N ILE A 63 -5.73 -2.43 10.44
CA ILE A 63 -6.66 -3.43 9.89
C ILE A 63 -6.65 -3.37 8.37
N PHE A 64 -6.72 -2.17 7.79
CA PHE A 64 -6.66 -1.98 6.34
C PHE A 64 -5.34 -2.50 5.75
N GLY A 65 -4.21 -2.21 6.39
CA GLY A 65 -2.90 -2.72 6.00
C GLY A 65 -2.84 -4.25 6.05
N LEU A 66 -3.42 -4.88 7.07
CA LEU A 66 -3.51 -6.34 7.15
C LEU A 66 -4.39 -6.90 6.01
N LEU A 67 -5.54 -6.29 5.74
CA LEU A 67 -6.40 -6.69 4.63
C LEU A 67 -5.70 -6.52 3.28
N LEU A 68 -4.93 -5.46 3.09
CA LEU A 68 -4.10 -5.26 1.91
C LEU A 68 -3.03 -6.34 1.77
N TYR A 69 -2.39 -6.76 2.85
CA TYR A 69 -1.45 -7.89 2.81
C TYR A 69 -2.15 -9.15 2.32
N VAL A 70 -3.31 -9.49 2.88
CA VAL A 70 -4.09 -10.65 2.44
C VAL A 70 -4.47 -10.53 0.97
N PHE A 71 -4.96 -9.36 0.55
CA PHE A 71 -5.35 -9.11 -0.83
C PHE A 71 -4.17 -9.25 -1.79
N ASN A 72 -3.06 -8.54 -1.55
CA ASN A 72 -1.89 -8.53 -2.43
C ASN A 72 -1.19 -9.89 -2.52
N PHE A 73 -1.13 -10.64 -1.41
CA PHE A 73 -0.33 -11.86 -1.35
C PHE A 73 -1.14 -13.16 -1.45
N TYR A 74 -2.48 -13.11 -1.43
CA TYR A 74 -3.32 -14.30 -1.58
C TYR A 74 -4.38 -14.17 -2.68
N VAL A 75 -4.92 -12.97 -2.93
CA VAL A 75 -5.91 -12.74 -3.99
C VAL A 75 -5.21 -12.44 -5.31
N VAL A 76 -4.35 -11.41 -5.30
CA VAL A 76 -3.61 -10.94 -6.49
C VAL A 76 -2.66 -12.01 -7.02
N THR A 77 -2.17 -12.91 -6.16
CA THR A 77 -1.33 -14.04 -6.56
C THR A 77 -2.00 -15.01 -7.54
N ARG A 78 -3.35 -15.02 -7.63
CA ARG A 78 -4.06 -15.79 -8.66
C ARG A 78 -3.78 -15.29 -10.07
N ALA A 79 -3.56 -13.98 -10.22
CA ALA A 79 -3.20 -13.35 -11.50
C ALA A 79 -1.67 -13.21 -11.67
N PHE A 80 -0.95 -13.02 -10.55
CA PHE A 80 0.49 -12.79 -10.53
C PHE A 80 1.18 -13.75 -9.55
N PRO A 81 1.42 -15.02 -9.95
CA PRO A 81 1.84 -16.11 -9.04
C PRO A 81 3.13 -15.83 -8.25
N TRP A 82 4.04 -15.05 -8.82
CA TRP A 82 5.32 -14.71 -8.19
C TRP A 82 5.21 -13.86 -6.92
N PHE A 83 4.06 -13.23 -6.65
CA PHE A 83 3.84 -12.57 -5.36
C PHE A 83 3.94 -13.55 -4.18
N ALA A 84 3.70 -14.85 -4.41
CA ALA A 84 3.84 -15.89 -3.38
C ALA A 84 5.22 -15.89 -2.73
N TYR A 85 6.29 -15.58 -3.47
CA TYR A 85 7.67 -15.60 -2.97
C TYR A 85 7.98 -14.50 -1.96
N ALA A 86 7.18 -13.42 -1.93
CA ALA A 86 7.38 -12.30 -1.02
C ALA A 86 6.45 -12.36 0.21
N ARG A 87 5.72 -13.46 0.40
CA ARG A 87 4.95 -13.73 1.63
C ARG A 87 5.89 -13.86 2.82
N GLY A 88 5.45 -13.34 3.96
CA GLY A 88 6.22 -13.43 5.20
C GLY A 88 5.71 -12.46 6.24
N TRP A 89 6.05 -12.72 7.50
CA TRP A 89 5.63 -11.90 8.63
C TRP A 89 6.19 -10.46 8.54
N VAL A 90 7.42 -10.28 8.03
CA VAL A 90 8.01 -8.95 7.79
C VAL A 90 7.18 -8.16 6.76
N THR A 91 6.83 -8.78 5.64
CA THR A 91 5.99 -8.14 4.61
C THR A 91 4.61 -7.77 5.16
N CYS A 92 4.02 -8.63 5.99
CA CYS A 92 2.77 -8.35 6.68
C CYS A 92 2.90 -7.11 7.58
N LEU A 93 3.93 -7.05 8.42
CA LEU A 93 4.19 -5.89 9.29
C LEU A 93 4.40 -4.60 8.48
N LEU A 94 5.10 -4.65 7.35
CA LEU A 94 5.30 -3.48 6.49
C LEU A 94 3.98 -2.97 5.89
N ASN A 95 3.05 -3.86 5.54
CA ASN A 95 1.72 -3.45 5.07
C ASN A 95 0.89 -2.82 6.20
N VAL A 96 0.96 -3.38 7.41
CA VAL A 96 0.32 -2.80 8.60
C VAL A 96 0.89 -1.42 8.89
N ALA A 97 2.22 -1.28 8.90
CA ALA A 97 2.90 -0.01 9.12
C ALA A 97 2.52 1.03 8.05
N PHE A 98 2.48 0.63 6.77
CA PHE A 98 1.99 1.46 5.68
C PHE A 98 0.57 1.98 5.95
N GLY A 99 -0.36 1.09 6.32
CA GLY A 99 -1.74 1.48 6.60
C GLY A 99 -1.87 2.45 7.77
N VAL A 100 -1.13 2.24 8.87
CA VAL A 100 -1.06 3.17 10.00
C VAL A 100 -0.54 4.55 9.57
N ILE A 101 0.59 4.58 8.85
CA ILE A 101 1.21 5.84 8.40
C ILE A 101 0.28 6.59 7.44
N ALA A 102 -0.38 5.88 6.53
CA ALA A 102 -1.33 6.47 5.59
C ALA A 102 -2.55 7.07 6.32
N ALA A 103 -3.12 6.37 7.30
CA ALA A 103 -4.23 6.87 8.11
C ALA A 103 -3.86 8.14 8.90
N ILE A 104 -2.70 8.14 9.55
CA ILE A 104 -2.21 9.31 10.31
C ILE A 104 -1.95 10.48 9.37
N THR A 105 -1.37 10.23 8.19
CA THR A 105 -1.12 11.27 7.17
C THR A 105 -2.42 11.90 6.71
N TYR A 106 -3.44 11.10 6.38
CA TYR A 106 -4.76 11.59 6.04
C TYR A 106 -5.35 12.46 7.15
N LEU A 107 -5.32 11.98 8.39
CA LEU A 107 -5.86 12.70 9.55
C LEU A 107 -5.19 14.07 9.76
N ARG A 108 -3.87 14.16 9.60
CA ARG A 108 -3.13 15.42 9.69
C ARG A 108 -3.54 16.38 8.58
N LEU A 109 -3.64 15.89 7.35
CA LEU A 109 -4.01 16.69 6.19
C LEU A 109 -5.46 17.20 6.32
N ALA A 110 -6.39 16.34 6.71
CA ALA A 110 -7.80 16.69 6.92
C ALA A 110 -7.96 17.80 7.97
N ARG A 111 -7.25 17.71 9.10
CA ARG A 111 -7.25 18.77 10.13
C ARG A 111 -6.65 20.09 9.64
N GLN A 112 -5.57 20.04 8.85
CA GLN A 112 -4.98 21.24 8.26
C GLN A 112 -5.94 21.93 7.29
N HIS A 113 -6.66 21.16 6.46
CA HIS A 113 -7.67 21.70 5.56
C HIS A 113 -8.83 22.35 6.31
N ALA A 114 -9.33 21.74 7.39
CA ALA A 114 -10.38 22.33 8.22
C ALA A 114 -9.94 23.66 8.83
N ALA A 115 -8.76 23.72 9.44
CA ALA A 115 -8.21 24.94 10.03
C ALA A 115 -7.92 26.06 9.01
N ALA A 116 -7.65 25.72 7.75
CA ALA A 116 -7.46 26.69 6.67
C ALA A 116 -8.80 27.24 6.15
N ALA A 117 -9.88 26.46 6.18
CA ALA A 117 -11.21 26.89 5.74
C ALA A 117 -11.91 27.83 6.73
N GLU A 118 -11.48 27.83 7.99
CA GLU A 118 -12.00 28.71 9.06
C GLU A 118 -11.30 30.09 9.11
N ARG A 119 -10.27 30.32 8.28
CA ARG A 119 -9.54 31.60 8.16
C ARG A 119 -10.08 32.45 7.02
#